data_AF-A0A1I2C672-F1
#
_entry.id   AF-A0A1I2C672-F1
#
_cell.length_a   1.000
_cell.length_b   1.000
_cell.length_c   1.000
_cell.angle_alpha   90.00
_cell.angle_beta   90.00
_cell.angle_gamma   90.00
#
_symmetry.space_group_name_H-M   'P 1'
#
loop_
_entity.id
_entity.type
_entity.pdbx_description
1 polymer ?
#
loop_
_entity_poly.entity_id
_entity_poly.type
_entity_poly.pdbx_seq_one_letter_code
_entity_poly.pdbx_strand_id
1 'polypeptide(L)'
;MFTGLLHTHKLVVILFILLYLIKTTLLLIGKKETLANFSKKARIPEMIISTLFLLTGAVMLFQLPEINQFMIFKIVAVFASIPLAVIGFKRYNKALAILSFVLLIGSYGLAEMSRRYVKKVEVADTSVANAAAPNYDVVAHGKALYAANCVACHGEDGQAGIAGAKNLTISQLDEVGIINIISNGKNAMPPYKKVFNEQEISALAKYVQSIKSN
;
A
#
# COMPACT_ATOMS: atom_id res chain seq x y z
N MET A 1 0.64 -14.13 7.06
CA MET A 1 1.44 -14.46 5.85
C MET A 1 1.73 -13.23 4.97
N PHE A 2 0.86 -12.20 4.93
CA PHE A 2 1.06 -11.00 4.11
C PHE A 2 2.17 -10.02 4.55
N THR A 3 2.44 -9.91 5.86
CA THR A 3 3.44 -8.96 6.37
C THR A 3 4.85 -9.29 5.91
N GLY A 4 5.26 -10.56 6.00
CA GLY A 4 6.58 -11.01 5.58
C GLY A 4 6.84 -10.70 4.10
N LEU A 5 5.91 -11.06 3.21
CA LEU A 5 6.03 -10.79 1.78
C LEU A 5 6.07 -9.27 1.49
N LEU A 6 5.27 -8.46 2.19
CA LEU A 6 5.27 -7.00 2.08
C LEU A 6 6.59 -6.36 2.48
N HIS A 7 7.17 -6.79 3.59
CA HIS A 7 8.48 -6.32 4.01
C HIS A 7 9.57 -6.75 3.03
N THR A 8 9.53 -8.00 2.56
CA THR A 8 10.47 -8.49 1.55
C THR A 8 10.37 -7.70 0.25
N HIS A 9 9.16 -7.50 -0.29
CA HIS A 9 8.97 -6.71 -1.51
C HIS A 9 9.45 -5.27 -1.31
N LYS A 10 9.07 -4.61 -0.21
CA LYS A 10 9.51 -3.24 0.09
C LYS A 10 11.03 -3.14 0.17
N LEU A 11 11.69 -4.11 0.83
CA LEU A 11 13.14 -4.16 0.94
C LEU A 11 13.80 -4.31 -0.43
N VAL A 12 13.34 -5.26 -1.24
CA VAL A 12 13.90 -5.51 -2.57
C VAL A 12 13.69 -4.32 -3.51
N VAL A 13 12.53 -3.65 -3.44
CA VAL A 13 12.27 -2.40 -4.18
C VAL A 13 13.24 -1.29 -3.79
N ILE A 14 13.48 -1.11 -2.49
CA ILE A 14 14.43 -0.09 -2.00
C ILE A 14 15.83 -0.40 -2.50
N LEU A 15 16.29 -1.66 -2.40
CA LEU A 15 17.59 -2.07 -2.93
C LEU A 15 17.70 -1.84 -4.44
N PHE A 16 16.64 -2.16 -5.20
CA PHE A 16 16.58 -1.94 -6.65
C PHE A 16 16.71 -0.44 -6.99
N ILE A 17 15.96 0.43 -6.31
CA ILE A 17 16.02 1.88 -6.50
C ILE A 17 17.42 2.42 -6.15
N LEU A 18 18.04 1.95 -5.07
CA LEU A 18 19.39 2.38 -4.68
C LEU A 18 20.45 2.00 -5.73
N LEU A 19 20.40 0.78 -6.27
CA LEU A 19 21.31 0.36 -7.35
C LEU A 19 21.15 1.26 -8.59
N TYR A 20 19.91 1.57 -8.96
CA TYR A 20 19.61 2.43 -10.10
C TYR A 20 19.98 3.89 -9.86
N LEU A 21 19.83 4.39 -8.64
CA LEU A 21 20.28 5.72 -8.24
C LEU A 21 21.80 5.86 -8.43
N ILE A 22 22.57 4.86 -7.99
CA ILE A 22 24.04 4.84 -8.14
C ILE A 22 24.40 4.86 -9.63
N LYS A 23 23.82 3.97 -10.45
CA LYS A 23 24.11 3.91 -11.90
C LYS A 23 23.74 5.22 -12.61
N THR A 24 22.58 5.79 -12.28
CA THR A 24 22.14 7.07 -12.85
C THR A 24 23.08 8.20 -12.45
N THR A 25 23.47 8.28 -11.18
CA THR A 25 24.40 9.30 -10.68
C THR A 25 25.77 9.18 -11.36
N LEU A 26 26.34 7.98 -11.45
CA LEU A 26 27.62 7.75 -12.13
C LEU A 26 27.55 8.11 -13.62
N LEU A 27 26.42 7.84 -14.28
CA LEU A 27 26.19 8.23 -15.67
C LEU A 27 26.07 9.76 -15.83
N LEU A 28 25.41 10.45 -14.89
CA LEU A 28 25.23 11.90 -14.92
C LEU A 28 26.54 12.66 -14.72
N ILE A 29 27.35 12.22 -13.75
CA ILE A 29 28.70 12.77 -13.49
C ILE A 29 29.66 12.46 -14.65
N GLY A 30 29.32 11.51 -15.52
CA GLY A 30 30.13 11.17 -16.69
C GLY A 30 31.33 10.28 -16.36
N LYS A 31 31.38 9.65 -15.17
CA LYS A 31 32.45 8.72 -14.78
C LYS A 31 32.23 7.33 -15.42
N LYS A 32 32.36 7.25 -16.75
CA LYS A 32 32.05 6.06 -17.56
C LYS A 32 32.80 4.80 -17.09
N GLU A 33 34.07 4.92 -16.76
CA GLU A 33 34.89 3.78 -16.29
C GLU A 33 34.37 3.22 -14.96
N THR A 34 34.10 4.09 -13.98
CA THR A 34 33.53 3.67 -12.69
C THR A 34 32.13 3.08 -12.86
N LEU A 35 31.32 3.60 -13.79
CA LEU A 35 30.00 3.06 -14.11
C LEU A 35 30.11 1.64 -14.70
N ALA A 36 31.06 1.42 -15.61
CA ALA A 36 31.32 0.11 -16.20
C ALA A 36 31.81 -0.89 -15.14
N ASN A 37 32.75 -0.48 -14.30
CA ASN A 37 33.27 -1.31 -13.21
C ASN A 37 32.18 -1.66 -12.17
N PHE A 38 31.38 -0.67 -11.78
CA PHE A 38 30.23 -0.88 -10.90
C PHE A 38 29.22 -1.85 -11.54
N SER A 39 28.83 -1.60 -12.80
CA SER A 39 27.85 -2.44 -13.50
C SER A 39 28.34 -3.88 -13.67
N LYS A 40 29.65 -4.09 -13.87
CA LYS A 40 30.26 -5.41 -13.93
C LYS A 40 30.18 -6.13 -12.58
N LYS A 41 30.54 -5.45 -11.49
CA LYS A 41 30.51 -6.02 -10.13
C LYS A 41 29.09 -6.25 -9.62
N ALA A 42 28.18 -5.33 -9.92
CA ALA A 42 26.78 -5.37 -9.51
C ALA A 42 25.92 -6.28 -10.40
N ARG A 43 26.42 -6.82 -11.52
CA ARG A 43 25.63 -7.61 -12.48
C ARG A 43 24.82 -8.74 -11.85
N ILE A 44 25.46 -9.56 -11.02
CA ILE A 44 24.81 -10.70 -10.36
C ILE A 44 23.81 -10.21 -9.29
N PRO A 45 24.20 -9.34 -8.33
CA PRO A 45 23.25 -8.76 -7.39
C PRO A 45 22.06 -8.07 -8.06
N GLU A 46 22.29 -7.31 -9.13
CA GLU A 46 21.27 -6.59 -9.89
C GLU A 46 20.26 -7.55 -10.53
N MET A 47 20.73 -8.64 -11.16
CA MET A 47 19.85 -9.67 -11.70
C MET A 47 19.00 -10.33 -10.60
N ILE A 48 19.61 -10.69 -9.47
CA ILE A 48 18.90 -11.32 -8.35
C ILE A 48 17.83 -10.38 -7.80
N ILE A 49 18.21 -9.13 -7.51
CA ILE A 49 17.30 -8.11 -6.97
C ILE A 49 16.18 -7.80 -7.97
N SER A 50 16.48 -7.67 -9.26
CA SER A 50 15.47 -7.42 -10.30
C SER A 50 14.47 -8.57 -10.42
N THR A 51 14.95 -9.82 -10.39
CA THR A 51 14.08 -11.00 -10.44
C THR A 51 13.21 -11.10 -9.18
N LEU A 52 13.80 -10.90 -7.99
CA LEU A 52 13.05 -10.88 -6.74
C LEU A 52 12.01 -9.76 -6.71
N PHE A 53 12.34 -8.57 -7.22
CA PHE A 53 11.42 -7.43 -7.31
C PHE A 53 10.19 -7.79 -8.15
N LEU A 54 10.42 -8.31 -9.36
CA LEU A 54 9.33 -8.68 -10.28
C LEU A 54 8.51 -9.86 -9.74
N LEU A 55 9.16 -10.90 -9.21
CA LEU A 55 8.49 -12.09 -8.70
C LEU A 55 7.64 -11.77 -7.47
N THR A 56 8.19 -11.05 -6.49
CA THR A 56 7.42 -10.64 -5.30
C THR A 56 6.28 -9.69 -5.67
N GLY A 57 6.49 -8.79 -6.64
CA GLY A 57 5.44 -7.92 -7.16
C GLY A 57 4.32 -8.69 -7.86
N ALA A 58 4.65 -9.70 -8.67
CA ALA A 58 3.68 -10.55 -9.34
C ALA A 58 2.86 -11.37 -8.34
N VAL A 59 3.51 -12.01 -7.37
CA VAL A 59 2.83 -12.78 -6.31
C VAL A 59 1.85 -11.89 -5.53
N MET A 60 2.24 -10.66 -5.21
CA MET A 60 1.32 -9.71 -4.57
C MET A 60 0.13 -9.33 -5.43
N LEU A 61 0.32 -9.24 -6.75
CA LEU A 61 -0.76 -8.89 -7.67
C LEU A 61 -1.84 -9.99 -7.71
N PHE A 62 -1.44 -11.26 -7.70
CA PHE A 62 -2.39 -12.40 -7.69
C PHE A 62 -3.17 -12.55 -6.38
N GLN A 63 -2.74 -11.89 -5.31
CA GLN A 63 -3.41 -11.95 -4.01
C GLN A 63 -4.40 -10.81 -3.78
N LEU A 64 -4.55 -9.89 -4.75
CA LEU A 64 -5.47 -8.76 -4.65
C LEU A 64 -6.82 -9.10 -5.27
N PRO A 65 -7.94 -8.80 -4.59
CA PRO A 65 -9.28 -9.13 -5.08
C PRO A 65 -9.68 -8.31 -6.31
N GLU A 66 -9.19 -7.08 -6.44
CA GLU A 66 -9.51 -6.18 -7.55
C GLU A 66 -8.29 -5.34 -7.97
N ILE A 67 -8.18 -5.05 -9.27
CA ILE A 67 -7.13 -4.21 -9.85
C ILE A 67 -7.70 -2.82 -10.17
N ASN A 68 -7.36 -1.85 -9.34
CA ASN A 68 -7.76 -0.45 -9.55
C ASN A 68 -6.98 0.21 -10.70
N GLN A 69 -7.54 1.26 -11.31
CA GLN A 69 -6.87 2.02 -12.39
C GLN A 69 -5.48 2.54 -11.96
N PHE A 70 -5.33 3.04 -10.72
CA PHE A 70 -4.04 3.46 -10.16
C PHE A 70 -2.98 2.34 -10.16
N MET A 71 -3.39 1.08 -9.94
CA MET A 71 -2.48 -0.05 -9.99
C MET A 71 -2.05 -0.36 -11.42
N ILE A 72 -2.95 -0.25 -12.40
CA ILE A 72 -2.62 -0.43 -13.81
C ILE A 72 -1.57 0.60 -14.23
N PHE A 73 -1.78 1.89 -13.93
CA PHE A 73 -0.80 2.94 -14.21
C PHE A 73 0.57 2.64 -13.59
N LYS A 74 0.58 2.17 -12.34
CA LYS A 74 1.81 1.77 -11.65
C LYS A 74 2.52 0.61 -12.36
N ILE A 75 1.79 -0.44 -12.73
CA ILE A 75 2.35 -1.61 -13.41
C ILE A 75 2.95 -1.19 -14.75
N VAL A 76 2.21 -0.42 -15.54
CA VAL A 76 2.68 0.09 -16.84
C VAL A 76 3.94 0.94 -16.67
N ALA A 77 4.00 1.83 -15.68
CA ALA A 77 5.18 2.66 -15.41
C ALA A 77 6.42 1.81 -15.07
N VAL A 78 6.26 0.75 -14.26
CA VAL A 78 7.35 -0.18 -13.93
C VAL A 78 7.83 -0.91 -15.18
N PHE A 79 6.93 -1.51 -15.96
CA PHE A 79 7.31 -2.25 -17.17
C PHE A 79 7.95 -1.36 -18.23
N ALA A 80 7.48 -0.12 -18.39
CA ALA A 80 8.07 0.87 -19.30
C ALA A 80 9.48 1.30 -18.84
N SER A 81 9.72 1.38 -17.54
CA SER A 81 11.03 1.81 -17.01
C SER A 81 12.17 0.85 -17.32
N ILE A 82 11.91 -0.46 -17.40
CA ILE A 82 12.93 -1.50 -17.63
C ILE A 82 13.64 -1.34 -18.99
N PRO A 83 12.94 -1.33 -20.15
CA PRO A 83 13.60 -1.14 -21.44
C PRO A 83 14.26 0.25 -21.55
N LEU A 84 13.62 1.29 -21.00
CA LEU A 84 14.20 2.64 -20.98
C LEU A 84 15.52 2.67 -20.21
N ALA A 85 15.61 1.99 -19.07
CA ALA A 85 16.84 1.88 -18.31
C ALA A 85 17.92 1.10 -19.06
N VAL A 86 17.58 -0.05 -19.64
CA VAL A 86 18.54 -0.85 -20.42
C VAL A 86 19.13 -0.03 -21.56
N ILE A 87 18.29 0.67 -22.32
CA ILE A 87 18.75 1.54 -23.42
C ILE A 87 19.54 2.72 -22.88
N GLY A 88 19.07 3.37 -21.81
CA GLY A 88 19.74 4.51 -21.17
C GLY A 88 21.16 4.19 -20.72
N PHE A 89 21.36 3.09 -19.99
CA PHE A 89 22.68 2.69 -19.53
C PHE A 89 23.55 2.09 -20.64
N LYS A 90 22.97 1.31 -21.58
CA LYS A 90 23.74 0.71 -22.68
C LYS A 90 24.22 1.74 -23.70
N ARG A 91 23.40 2.75 -24.00
CA ARG A 91 23.74 3.84 -24.94
C ARG A 91 24.33 5.08 -24.25
N TYR A 92 24.57 5.03 -22.94
CA TYR A 92 25.00 6.18 -22.13
C TYR A 92 24.10 7.43 -22.31
N ASN A 93 22.81 7.22 -22.59
CA ASN A 93 21.85 8.30 -22.79
C ASN A 93 21.29 8.74 -21.43
N LYS A 94 21.75 9.91 -20.97
CA LYS A 94 21.36 10.51 -19.69
C LYS A 94 19.86 10.72 -19.57
N ALA A 95 19.20 11.19 -20.64
CA ALA A 95 17.76 11.48 -20.61
C ALA A 95 16.93 10.21 -20.41
N LEU A 96 17.24 9.12 -21.12
CA LEU A 96 16.53 7.84 -20.96
C LEU A 96 16.77 7.20 -19.58
N ALA A 97 17.99 7.33 -19.04
CA ALA A 97 18.30 6.84 -17.69
C ALA A 97 17.59 7.65 -16.60
N ILE A 98 17.50 8.97 -16.75
CA ILE A 98 16.72 9.82 -15.83
C ILE A 98 15.24 9.46 -15.94
N LEU A 99 14.70 9.35 -17.16
CA LEU A 99 13.29 9.05 -17.37
C LEU A 99 12.89 7.72 -16.74
N SER A 100 13.68 6.66 -16.95
CA SER A 100 13.40 5.36 -16.32
C SER A 100 13.48 5.43 -14.80
N PHE A 101 14.45 6.17 -14.26
CA PHE A 101 14.60 6.36 -12.82
C PHE A 101 13.44 7.14 -12.20
N VAL A 102 12.97 8.19 -12.88
CA VAL A 102 11.79 8.97 -12.47
C VAL A 102 10.53 8.11 -12.51
N LEU A 103 10.34 7.27 -13.54
CA LEU A 103 9.21 6.33 -13.61
C LEU A 103 9.24 5.32 -12.45
N LEU A 104 10.42 4.81 -12.10
CA LEU A 104 10.60 3.90 -10.96
C LEU A 104 10.26 4.58 -9.63
N ILE A 105 10.83 5.75 -9.35
CA ILE A 105 10.53 6.50 -8.13
C ILE A 105 9.06 6.91 -8.08
N GLY A 106 8.51 7.40 -9.20
CA GLY A 106 7.11 7.79 -9.30
C GLY A 106 6.17 6.62 -9.02
N SER A 107 6.45 5.44 -9.55
CA SER A 107 5.67 4.23 -9.27
C SER A 107 5.73 3.79 -7.80
N TYR A 108 6.89 3.96 -7.15
CA TYR A 108 7.07 3.68 -5.72
C TYR A 108 6.36 4.71 -4.84
N GLY A 109 6.52 6.00 -5.16
CA GLY A 109 5.86 7.10 -4.46
C GLY A 109 4.34 7.00 -4.56
N LEU A 110 3.80 6.68 -5.74
CA LEU A 110 2.37 6.45 -5.92
C LEU A 110 1.87 5.29 -5.07
N ALA A 111 2.65 4.22 -4.93
CA ALA A 111 2.30 3.07 -4.09
C ALA A 111 2.32 3.40 -2.59
N GLU A 112 3.20 4.31 -2.15
CA GLU A 112 3.23 4.76 -0.75
C GLU A 112 2.09 5.75 -0.45
N MET A 113 1.73 6.58 -1.42
CA MET A 113 0.62 7.52 -1.32
C MET A 113 -0.74 6.81 -1.36
N SER A 114 -0.91 5.81 -2.22
CA SER A 114 -2.17 5.04 -2.29
C SER A 114 -2.45 4.29 -0.99
N ARG A 115 -1.41 3.86 -0.25
CA ARG A 115 -1.59 3.29 1.10
C ARG A 115 -2.13 4.27 2.13
N ARG A 116 -2.01 5.58 1.88
CA ARG A 116 -2.45 6.64 2.79
C ARG A 116 -3.75 7.31 2.36
N TYR A 117 -4.23 7.01 1.16
CA TYR A 117 -5.42 7.63 0.59
C TYR A 117 -6.59 6.65 0.63
N VAL A 118 -7.37 6.71 1.72
CA VAL A 118 -8.69 6.09 1.78
C VAL A 118 -9.72 7.20 1.66
N LYS A 119 -10.64 7.08 0.71
CA LYS A 119 -11.75 8.02 0.57
C LYS A 119 -12.89 7.53 1.46
N LYS A 120 -13.43 8.40 2.31
CA LYS A 120 -14.65 8.12 3.07
C LYS A 120 -15.80 7.92 2.09
N VAL A 121 -16.47 6.78 2.16
CA VAL A 121 -17.81 6.63 1.58
C VAL A 121 -18.79 7.18 2.61
N GLU A 122 -19.52 8.24 2.23
CA GLU A 122 -20.50 8.88 3.11
C GLU A 122 -21.73 7.99 3.30
N VAL A 123 -22.24 7.93 4.52
CA VAL A 123 -23.49 7.24 4.85
C VAL A 123 -24.64 8.17 4.45
N ALA A 124 -25.50 7.73 3.54
CA ALA A 124 -26.59 8.56 3.00
C ALA A 124 -27.69 8.87 4.03
N ASP A 125 -27.80 8.07 5.09
CA ASP A 125 -28.82 8.24 6.13
C ASP A 125 -28.35 9.20 7.24
N THR A 126 -28.84 10.44 7.16
CA THR A 126 -28.53 11.52 8.12
C THR A 126 -29.10 11.30 9.52
N SER A 127 -30.10 10.42 9.67
CA SER A 127 -30.73 10.13 10.98
C SER A 127 -29.80 9.34 11.91
N VAL A 128 -28.86 8.61 11.32
CA VAL A 128 -27.86 7.79 12.04
C VAL A 128 -26.51 8.51 12.15
N ALA A 129 -26.20 9.44 11.23
CA ALA A 129 -24.89 10.10 11.16
C ALA A 129 -24.71 11.31 12.09
N ASN A 130 -25.80 11.93 12.56
CA ASN A 130 -25.73 13.11 13.41
C ASN A 130 -25.61 12.75 14.89
N ALA A 131 -24.40 12.84 15.44
CA ALA A 131 -24.13 12.61 16.87
C ALA A 131 -24.89 13.56 17.83
N ALA A 132 -25.42 14.67 17.32
CA ALA A 132 -26.24 15.63 18.06
C ALA A 132 -27.75 15.32 18.01
N ALA A 133 -28.18 14.29 17.28
CA ALA A 133 -29.59 13.92 17.18
C ALA A 133 -30.08 13.26 18.49
N PRO A 134 -31.33 13.52 18.91
CA PRO A 134 -31.89 12.99 20.15
C PRO A 134 -31.99 11.45 20.17
N ASN A 135 -32.01 10.80 19.00
CA ASN A 135 -32.06 9.34 18.84
C ASN A 135 -30.76 8.78 18.23
N TYR A 136 -29.62 9.42 18.48
CA TYR A 136 -28.34 8.95 17.95
C TYR A 136 -27.95 7.60 18.56
N ASP A 137 -27.92 6.57 17.72
CA ASP A 137 -27.37 5.26 18.07
C ASP A 137 -25.95 5.13 17.51
N VAL A 138 -24.98 5.18 18.42
CA VAL A 138 -23.55 5.07 18.11
C VAL A 138 -23.17 3.73 17.46
N VAL A 139 -23.86 2.64 17.80
CA VAL A 139 -23.60 1.31 17.23
C VAL A 139 -24.20 1.23 15.83
N ALA A 140 -25.40 1.77 15.62
CA ALA A 140 -25.99 1.86 14.28
C ALA A 140 -25.16 2.73 13.34
N HIS A 141 -24.61 3.86 13.83
CA HIS A 141 -23.72 4.69 13.04
C HIS A 141 -22.42 3.95 12.69
N GLY A 142 -21.81 3.29 13.68
CA GLY A 142 -20.65 2.44 13.47
C GLY A 142 -20.91 1.32 12.46
N LYS A 143 -22.08 0.69 12.50
CA LYS A 143 -22.49 -0.34 11.53
C LYS A 143 -22.57 0.20 10.12
N ALA A 144 -23.16 1.38 9.93
CA ALA A 144 -23.28 1.99 8.62
C ALA A 144 -21.90 2.38 8.04
N LEU A 145 -21.02 2.97 8.87
CA LEU A 145 -19.64 3.26 8.48
C LEU A 145 -18.86 1.99 8.14
N TYR A 146 -19.05 0.92 8.92
CA TYR A 146 -18.41 -0.37 8.70
C TYR A 146 -18.86 -1.00 7.39
N ALA A 147 -20.16 -1.01 7.11
CA ALA A 147 -20.73 -1.54 5.87
C ALA A 147 -20.11 -0.85 4.65
N ALA A 148 -19.95 0.47 4.71
CA ALA A 148 -19.45 1.27 3.59
C ALA A 148 -17.92 1.22 3.42
N ASN A 149 -17.14 0.95 4.49
CA ASN A 149 -15.68 1.15 4.46
C ASN A 149 -14.83 -0.04 4.93
N CYS A 150 -15.41 -1.02 5.63
CA CYS A 150 -14.66 -2.11 6.29
C CYS A 150 -14.97 -3.51 5.73
N VAL A 151 -16.17 -3.70 5.17
CA VAL A 151 -16.65 -5.00 4.65
C VAL A 151 -15.75 -5.58 3.56
N ALA A 152 -15.16 -4.74 2.71
CA ALA A 152 -14.29 -5.19 1.63
C ALA A 152 -13.11 -6.06 2.11
N CYS A 153 -12.65 -5.86 3.35
CA CYS A 153 -11.57 -6.65 3.95
C CYS A 153 -12.06 -7.60 5.05
N HIS A 154 -13.00 -7.14 5.86
CA HIS A 154 -13.44 -7.86 7.06
C HIS A 154 -14.73 -8.66 6.87
N GLY A 155 -15.48 -8.48 5.77
CA GLY A 155 -16.78 -9.12 5.56
C GLY A 155 -17.88 -8.47 6.40
N GLU A 156 -19.14 -8.77 6.07
CA GLU A 156 -20.30 -8.23 6.80
C GLU A 156 -20.34 -8.73 8.26
N ASP A 157 -19.87 -9.94 8.48
CA ASP A 157 -19.82 -10.63 9.77
C ASP A 157 -18.47 -10.47 10.51
N GLY A 158 -17.51 -9.77 9.90
CA GLY A 158 -16.18 -9.57 10.49
C GLY A 158 -15.21 -10.75 10.31
N GLN A 159 -15.55 -11.76 9.49
CA GLN A 159 -14.79 -13.01 9.39
C GLN A 159 -14.04 -13.22 8.07
N ALA A 160 -14.19 -12.34 7.06
CA ALA A 160 -13.73 -12.61 5.69
C ALA A 160 -12.20 -12.81 5.55
N GLY A 161 -11.39 -12.10 6.34
CA GLY A 161 -9.94 -12.30 6.37
C GLY A 161 -9.17 -11.87 5.11
N ILE A 162 -9.78 -11.07 4.23
CA ILE A 162 -9.20 -10.60 2.97
C ILE A 162 -7.97 -9.73 3.26
N ALA A 163 -6.94 -9.82 2.40
CA ALA A 163 -5.65 -9.14 2.57
C ALA A 163 -4.95 -9.41 3.92
N GLY A 164 -5.28 -10.53 4.58
CA GLY A 164 -4.73 -10.89 5.89
C GLY A 164 -5.42 -10.18 7.05
N ALA A 165 -6.62 -9.64 6.85
CA ALA A 165 -7.49 -9.18 7.93
C ALA A 165 -7.70 -10.30 8.96
N LYS A 166 -7.82 -9.92 10.23
CA LYS A 166 -8.13 -10.86 11.30
C LYS A 166 -9.65 -11.00 11.44
N ASN A 167 -10.08 -12.19 11.86
CA ASN A 167 -11.45 -12.39 12.28
C ASN A 167 -11.73 -11.49 13.50
N LEU A 168 -12.66 -10.55 13.33
CA LEU A 168 -13.00 -9.54 14.33
C LEU A 168 -13.80 -10.14 15.48
N THR A 169 -14.55 -11.23 15.24
CA THR A 169 -15.45 -11.83 16.23
C THR A 169 -14.69 -12.44 17.41
N ILE A 170 -13.45 -12.89 17.19
CA ILE A 170 -12.56 -13.49 18.20
C ILE A 170 -11.47 -12.52 18.71
N SER A 171 -11.59 -11.22 18.39
CA SER A 171 -10.58 -10.23 18.76
C SER A 171 -10.60 -9.91 20.26
N GLN A 172 -9.47 -10.07 20.94
CA GLN A 172 -9.29 -9.72 22.35
C GLN A 172 -8.93 -8.24 22.58
N LEU A 173 -8.94 -7.40 21.55
CA LEU A 173 -8.59 -5.97 21.69
C LEU A 173 -9.68 -5.20 22.44
N ASP A 174 -9.31 -4.34 23.37
CA ASP A 174 -10.22 -3.38 24.00
C ASP A 174 -10.61 -2.24 23.03
N GLU A 175 -11.52 -1.35 23.46
CA GLU A 175 -11.97 -0.23 22.61
C GLU A 175 -10.80 0.64 22.16
N VAL A 176 -9.89 0.94 23.09
CA VAL A 176 -8.70 1.77 22.84
C VAL A 176 -7.79 1.10 21.82
N GLY A 177 -7.55 -0.21 21.93
CA GLY A 177 -6.79 -0.98 20.96
C GLY A 177 -7.42 -0.96 19.56
N ILE A 178 -8.75 -1.06 19.47
CA ILE A 178 -9.48 -0.98 18.20
C ILE A 178 -9.36 0.43 17.59
N ILE A 179 -9.63 1.48 18.38
CA ILE A 179 -9.50 2.89 17.96
C ILE A 179 -8.09 3.15 17.44
N ASN A 180 -7.06 2.66 18.13
CA ASN A 180 -5.67 2.86 17.74
C ASN A 180 -5.38 2.22 16.37
N ILE A 181 -5.87 1.00 16.12
CA ILE A 181 -5.68 0.32 14.83
C ILE A 181 -6.47 1.02 13.71
N ILE A 182 -7.72 1.43 13.96
CA ILE A 182 -8.51 2.18 12.95
C ILE A 182 -7.80 3.49 12.61
N SER A 183 -7.34 4.22 13.63
CA SER A 183 -6.69 5.52 13.46
C SER A 183 -5.37 5.41 12.69
N ASN A 184 -4.49 4.51 13.11
CA ASN A 184 -3.11 4.46 12.64
C ASN A 184 -2.86 3.39 11.57
N GLY A 185 -3.83 2.53 11.32
CA GLY A 185 -3.67 1.35 10.48
C GLY A 185 -2.81 0.28 11.13
N LYS A 186 -2.82 -0.92 10.54
CA LYS A 186 -1.94 -2.03 10.93
C LYS A 186 -1.74 -2.97 9.76
N ASN A 187 -0.48 -3.30 9.46
CA ASN A 187 -0.11 -4.18 8.34
C ASN A 187 -0.67 -3.67 6.99
N ALA A 188 -1.63 -4.40 6.40
CA ALA A 188 -2.30 -4.03 5.16
C ALA A 188 -3.46 -3.04 5.37
N MET A 189 -3.95 -2.88 6.60
CA MET A 189 -5.02 -1.93 6.91
C MET A 189 -4.47 -0.49 6.90
N PRO A 190 -5.00 0.40 6.05
CA PRO A 190 -4.58 1.80 5.98
C PRO A 190 -5.03 2.60 7.22
N PRO A 191 -4.38 3.73 7.52
CA PRO A 191 -4.80 4.64 8.58
C PRO A 191 -6.07 5.42 8.19
N TYR A 192 -7.07 5.45 9.08
CA TYR A 192 -8.32 6.19 8.87
C TYR A 192 -8.42 7.49 9.66
N LYS A 193 -7.41 7.88 10.46
CA LYS A 193 -7.43 9.12 11.25
C LYS A 193 -7.63 10.40 10.43
N LYS A 194 -7.30 10.38 9.13
CA LYS A 194 -7.50 11.52 8.21
C LYS A 194 -8.81 11.44 7.42
N VAL A 195 -9.59 10.40 7.64
CA VAL A 195 -10.78 10.03 6.85
C VAL A 195 -12.02 10.15 7.72
N PHE A 196 -11.93 9.67 8.96
CA PHE A 196 -12.98 9.76 9.97
C PHE A 196 -12.58 10.72 11.08
N ASN A 197 -13.57 11.39 11.66
CA ASN A 197 -13.37 12.14 12.90
C ASN A 197 -13.33 11.20 14.12
N GLU A 198 -13.02 11.73 15.30
CA GLU A 198 -12.87 10.92 16.52
C GLU A 198 -14.16 10.20 16.93
N GLN A 199 -15.32 10.84 16.71
CA GLN A 199 -16.63 10.27 17.04
C GLN A 199 -16.96 9.09 16.12
N GLU A 200 -16.66 9.20 14.83
CA GLU A 200 -16.84 8.14 13.84
C GLU A 200 -15.91 6.95 14.09
N ILE A 201 -14.66 7.22 14.48
CA ILE A 201 -13.71 6.16 14.86
C ILE A 201 -14.19 5.43 16.13
N SER A 202 -14.69 6.17 17.13
CA SER A 202 -15.28 5.56 18.33
C SER A 202 -16.54 4.75 17.98
N ALA A 203 -17.41 5.26 17.10
CA ALA A 203 -18.60 4.55 16.64
C ALA A 203 -18.24 3.23 15.94
N LEU A 204 -17.27 3.25 15.03
CA LEU A 204 -16.72 2.05 14.40
C LEU A 204 -16.17 1.07 15.45
N ALA A 205 -15.41 1.55 16.44
CA ALA A 205 -14.85 0.70 17.48
C ALA A 205 -15.94 0.01 18.32
N LYS A 206 -16.99 0.74 18.69
CA LYS A 206 -18.16 0.21 19.41
C LYS A 206 -18.93 -0.82 18.58
N TYR A 207 -19.12 -0.58 17.29
CA TYR A 207 -19.71 -1.59 16.40
C TYR A 207 -18.86 -2.85 16.32
N VAL A 208 -17.54 -2.71 16.14
CA VAL A 208 -16.61 -3.85 16.12
C VAL A 208 -16.65 -4.63 17.43
N GLN A 209 -16.85 -3.98 18.58
CA GLN A 209 -17.08 -4.69 19.84
C GLN A 209 -18.42 -5.44 19.87
N SER A 210 -19.48 -4.86 19.30
CA SER A 210 -20.81 -5.49 19.30
C SER A 210 -20.89 -6.78 18.49
N ILE A 211 -20.00 -6.97 17.51
CA ILE A 211 -19.94 -8.20 16.68
C ILE A 211 -18.98 -9.26 17.25
N LYS A 212 -18.34 -8.98 18.39
CA LYS A 212 -17.51 -9.99 19.05
C LYS A 212 -18.37 -11.10 19.64
N SER A 213 -17.95 -12.34 19.44
CA SER A 213 -18.52 -13.46 20.16
C SER A 213 -17.97 -13.42 21.59
N ASN A 214 -18.87 -13.37 22.58
CA ASN A 214 -18.52 -13.61 23.99
C ASN A 214 -17.93 -15.01 24.17
#